data_AF-A0A6M0RN84-F1
#
_entry.id   AF-A0A6M0RN84-F1
#
_cell.length_a   1.000
_cell.length_b   1.000
_cell.length_c   1.000
_cell.angle_alpha   90.00
_cell.angle_beta   90.00
_cell.angle_gamma   90.00
#
_symmetry.space_group_name_H-M   'P 1'
#
loop_
_entity.id
_entity.type
_entity.pdbx_description
1 polymer ?
#
loop_
_entity_poly.entity_id
_entity_poly.type
_entity_poly.pdbx_seq_one_letter_code
_entity_poly.pdbx_strand_id
1 'polypeptide(L)'
;MVLSTSVTSASLATLPSNLANALEDMVASVTIQPDLCIKHPQYQPFQVPPEMLSRFEHIPADLRQKYRSLQLRSFLYGIYYNGSLQTELALDSDTEQHTQFQDLENNTYFGVDLDFFTQLHQRNTGTGYFDPGWQVVEQVSEENLTVKKGGLTLYIDRQQHLASGIIAAVGDIVAIRLPNNLMQNGFYVAVGDAGKYSTQGGQVRETLVRVYFNLTSQGALAVMKTLTQQMNAHGVPFTFKVLYSPANYQRHDAGVLYVQRSHYSKVHELLQSVYQSHQSYFRHEEPLFTKRLAPGLGLAEEPDHKFTQTESFGQNRCQILANALLEAEAFSDEPEHSERRLAAIQQHFQKIGLDLTRPYLNANVEDIYAPLDL
;
A
#
# COMPACT_ATOMS: atom_id res chain seq x y z
N MET A 1 -16.67 -43.47 1.32
CA MET A 1 -15.58 -43.65 2.29
C MET A 1 -14.89 -42.30 2.39
N VAL A 2 -14.96 -41.72 3.59
CA VAL A 2 -14.73 -40.31 3.93
C VAL A 2 -13.23 -40.01 3.89
N LEU A 3 -12.75 -39.24 2.91
CA LEU A 3 -11.36 -38.79 2.83
C LEU A 3 -11.16 -37.33 2.35
N SER A 4 -12.20 -36.52 2.14
CA SER A 4 -12.01 -35.14 1.62
C SER A 4 -12.07 -34.02 2.67
N THR A 5 -12.73 -34.20 3.82
CA THR A 5 -12.85 -33.11 4.83
C THR A 5 -11.60 -32.87 5.69
N SER A 6 -10.58 -33.74 5.60
CA SER A 6 -9.39 -33.69 6.46
C SER A 6 -8.25 -32.83 5.93
N VAL A 7 -8.16 -32.60 4.62
CA VAL A 7 -7.03 -31.87 4.00
C VAL A 7 -7.28 -30.36 4.02
N THR A 8 -8.51 -29.91 3.80
CA THR A 8 -8.94 -28.50 3.80
C THR A 8 -8.90 -27.87 5.20
N SER A 9 -9.43 -28.58 6.21
CA SER A 9 -9.38 -28.13 7.61
C SER A 9 -7.95 -28.05 8.15
N ALA A 10 -7.09 -29.01 7.80
CA ALA A 10 -5.68 -28.99 8.21
C ALA A 10 -4.87 -27.86 7.53
N SER A 11 -5.19 -27.55 6.28
CA SER A 11 -4.55 -26.51 5.48
C SER A 11 -4.85 -25.08 5.98
N LEU A 12 -6.10 -24.80 6.37
CA LEU A 12 -6.47 -23.51 6.95
C LEU A 12 -6.06 -23.39 8.43
N ALA A 13 -6.03 -24.50 9.18
CA ALA A 13 -5.69 -24.50 10.61
C ALA A 13 -4.27 -24.00 10.91
N THR A 14 -3.35 -24.05 9.94
CA THR A 14 -1.99 -23.53 10.09
C THR A 14 -1.86 -22.04 9.78
N LEU A 15 -2.91 -21.40 9.26
CA LEU A 15 -2.90 -19.98 8.91
C LEU A 15 -3.28 -19.10 10.10
N PRO A 16 -2.85 -17.83 10.11
CA PRO A 16 -3.41 -16.82 11.01
C PRO A 16 -4.94 -16.79 10.89
N SER A 17 -5.66 -16.69 12.01
CA SER A 17 -7.13 -16.81 12.03
C SER A 17 -7.85 -15.80 11.14
N ASN A 18 -7.37 -14.56 11.08
CA ASN A 18 -7.92 -13.53 10.18
C ASN A 18 -7.76 -13.92 8.70
N LEU A 19 -6.63 -14.52 8.33
CA LEU A 19 -6.38 -15.00 6.98
C LEU A 19 -7.19 -16.25 6.66
N ALA A 20 -7.27 -17.20 7.59
CA ALA A 20 -8.06 -18.42 7.43
C ALA A 20 -9.54 -18.08 7.15
N ASN A 21 -10.13 -17.22 8.00
CA ASN A 21 -11.53 -16.79 7.85
C ASN A 21 -11.76 -16.05 6.53
N ALA A 22 -10.85 -15.15 6.16
CA ALA A 22 -10.96 -14.41 4.90
C ALA A 22 -10.87 -15.32 3.67
N LEU A 23 -9.99 -16.32 3.70
CA LEU A 23 -9.87 -17.27 2.59
C LEU A 23 -11.08 -18.21 2.52
N GLU A 24 -11.59 -18.69 3.66
CA GLU A 24 -12.79 -19.52 3.73
C GLU A 24 -14.00 -18.80 3.12
N ASP A 25 -14.25 -17.56 3.54
CA ASP A 25 -15.31 -16.73 2.96
C ASP A 25 -15.06 -16.47 1.47
N MET A 26 -13.84 -16.10 1.08
CA MET A 26 -13.51 -15.81 -0.32
C MET A 26 -13.78 -16.98 -1.26
N VAL A 27 -13.36 -18.20 -0.90
CA VAL A 27 -13.54 -19.37 -1.77
C VAL A 27 -14.99 -19.86 -1.83
N ALA A 28 -15.79 -19.59 -0.80
CA ALA A 28 -17.19 -19.97 -0.71
C ALA A 28 -18.14 -18.94 -1.33
N SER A 29 -17.86 -17.65 -1.12
CA SER A 29 -18.81 -16.56 -1.34
C SER A 29 -18.57 -15.78 -2.63
N VAL A 30 -17.33 -15.67 -3.10
CA VAL A 30 -17.02 -14.86 -4.30
C VAL A 30 -17.42 -15.60 -5.56
N THR A 31 -18.31 -15.00 -6.36
CA THR A 31 -18.72 -15.53 -7.67
C THR A 31 -18.33 -14.55 -8.77
N ILE A 32 -17.72 -15.06 -9.83
CA ILE A 32 -17.26 -14.28 -10.98
C ILE A 32 -18.21 -14.61 -12.14
N GLN A 33 -18.89 -13.60 -12.68
CA GLN A 33 -19.88 -13.76 -13.73
C GLN A 33 -19.32 -13.36 -15.12
N PRO A 34 -19.87 -13.91 -16.23
CA PRO A 34 -19.35 -13.66 -17.56
C PRO A 34 -19.34 -12.18 -18.01
N ASP A 35 -20.22 -11.36 -17.45
CA ASP A 35 -20.45 -9.94 -17.73
C ASP A 35 -19.53 -9.00 -16.93
N LEU A 36 -18.36 -9.47 -16.46
CA LEU A 36 -17.43 -8.70 -15.64
C LEU A 36 -18.03 -8.27 -14.30
N CYS A 37 -19.08 -8.96 -13.85
CA CYS A 37 -19.71 -8.74 -12.56
C CYS A 37 -19.13 -9.71 -11.52
N ILE A 38 -18.76 -9.18 -10.36
CA ILE A 38 -18.32 -9.97 -9.20
C ILE A 38 -19.38 -9.84 -8.13
N LYS A 39 -19.83 -10.98 -7.60
CA LYS A 39 -20.86 -11.06 -6.57
C LYS A 39 -20.32 -11.65 -5.29
N HIS A 40 -20.89 -11.17 -4.20
CA HIS A 40 -20.68 -11.67 -2.85
C HIS A 40 -21.98 -11.50 -2.07
N PRO A 41 -22.45 -12.47 -1.26
CA PRO A 41 -23.78 -12.41 -0.63
C PRO A 41 -23.98 -11.21 0.31
N GLN A 42 -22.90 -10.66 0.85
CA GLN A 42 -22.92 -9.54 1.80
C GLN A 42 -22.75 -8.17 1.13
N TYR A 43 -22.51 -8.11 -0.18
CA TYR A 43 -22.20 -6.86 -0.88
C TYR A 43 -23.00 -6.70 -2.18
N GLN A 44 -23.26 -5.45 -2.56
CA GLN A 44 -23.79 -5.10 -3.87
C GLN A 44 -22.85 -5.60 -4.98
N PRO A 45 -23.38 -5.99 -6.16
CA PRO A 45 -22.54 -6.50 -7.25
C PRO A 45 -21.50 -5.48 -7.72
N PHE A 46 -20.23 -5.90 -7.76
CA PHE A 46 -19.14 -5.08 -8.29
C PHE A 46 -19.05 -5.30 -9.80
N GLN A 47 -19.58 -4.33 -10.56
CA GLN A 47 -19.76 -4.45 -12.00
C GLN A 47 -19.41 -3.15 -12.72
N VAL A 48 -19.08 -3.26 -14.01
CA VAL A 48 -18.94 -2.07 -14.87
C VAL A 48 -20.30 -1.45 -15.17
N PRO A 49 -20.38 -0.13 -15.43
CA PRO A 49 -21.60 0.49 -15.90
C PRO A 49 -22.14 -0.20 -17.17
N PRO A 50 -23.47 -0.38 -17.31
CA PRO A 50 -24.06 -1.09 -18.43
C PRO A 50 -23.64 -0.54 -19.81
N GLU A 51 -23.42 0.77 -19.89
CA GLU A 51 -22.96 1.47 -21.09
C GLU A 51 -21.59 0.98 -21.60
N MET A 52 -20.73 0.51 -20.69
CA MET A 52 -19.40 0.01 -21.01
C MET A 52 -19.42 -1.45 -21.48
N LEU A 53 -20.41 -2.26 -21.08
CA LEU A 53 -20.50 -3.69 -21.44
C LEU A 53 -20.52 -3.91 -22.95
N SER A 54 -21.30 -3.11 -23.67
CA SER A 54 -21.39 -3.17 -25.15
C SER A 54 -20.03 -2.92 -25.84
N ARG A 55 -19.16 -2.10 -25.24
CA ARG A 55 -17.81 -1.85 -25.74
C ARG A 55 -16.88 -3.02 -25.48
N PHE A 56 -17.09 -3.75 -24.39
CA PHE A 56 -16.26 -4.92 -24.03
C PHE A 56 -16.45 -6.11 -24.99
N GLU A 57 -17.63 -6.29 -25.58
CA GLU A 57 -17.86 -7.34 -26.59
C GLU A 57 -16.91 -7.24 -27.78
N HIS A 58 -16.52 -6.01 -28.14
CA HIS A 58 -15.66 -5.69 -29.28
C HIS A 58 -14.15 -5.70 -28.94
N ILE A 59 -13.78 -5.92 -27.67
CA ILE A 59 -12.39 -5.97 -27.21
C ILE A 59 -11.81 -7.38 -27.40
N PRO A 60 -10.56 -7.55 -27.86
CA PRO A 60 -9.87 -8.83 -27.93
C PRO A 60 -9.95 -9.67 -26.65
N ALA A 61 -10.03 -11.01 -26.79
CA ALA A 61 -10.24 -11.93 -25.68
C ALA A 61 -9.16 -11.85 -24.59
N ASP A 62 -7.90 -11.62 -24.97
CA ASP A 62 -6.78 -11.45 -24.04
C ASP A 62 -6.92 -10.18 -23.19
N LEU A 63 -7.38 -9.08 -23.79
CA LEU A 63 -7.65 -7.83 -23.09
C LEU A 63 -8.86 -7.95 -22.16
N ARG A 64 -9.92 -8.69 -22.57
CA ARG A 64 -11.05 -9.01 -21.68
C ARG A 64 -10.59 -9.82 -20.48
N GLN A 65 -9.73 -10.82 -20.67
CA GLN A 65 -9.20 -11.62 -19.56
C GLN A 65 -8.33 -10.79 -18.61
N LYS A 66 -7.46 -9.92 -19.14
CA LYS A 66 -6.69 -8.97 -18.32
C LYS A 66 -7.61 -8.06 -17.51
N TYR A 67 -8.66 -7.53 -18.12
CA TYR A 67 -9.62 -6.69 -17.43
C TYR A 67 -10.37 -7.44 -16.32
N ARG A 68 -10.82 -8.67 -16.56
CA ARG A 68 -11.41 -9.55 -15.53
C ARG A 68 -10.48 -9.73 -14.34
N SER A 69 -9.21 -10.01 -14.59
CA SER A 69 -8.20 -10.14 -13.54
C SER A 69 -8.03 -8.85 -12.74
N LEU A 70 -8.02 -7.69 -13.40
CA LEU A 70 -7.94 -6.38 -12.74
C LEU A 70 -9.18 -6.08 -11.90
N GLN A 71 -10.38 -6.38 -12.41
CA GLN A 71 -11.67 -6.26 -11.70
C GLN A 71 -11.66 -7.10 -10.43
N LEU A 72 -11.34 -8.40 -10.55
CA LEU A 72 -11.28 -9.32 -9.42
C LEU A 72 -10.24 -8.89 -8.40
N ARG A 73 -9.03 -8.53 -8.84
CA ARG A 73 -8.01 -7.98 -7.95
C ARG A 73 -8.52 -6.75 -7.18
N SER A 74 -9.23 -5.84 -7.86
CA SER A 74 -9.72 -4.60 -7.24
C SER A 74 -10.82 -4.89 -6.21
N PHE A 75 -11.72 -5.81 -6.51
CA PHE A 75 -12.73 -6.30 -5.56
C PHE A 75 -12.06 -6.94 -4.33
N LEU A 76 -11.14 -7.89 -4.54
CA LEU A 76 -10.43 -8.55 -3.46
C LEU A 76 -9.60 -7.57 -2.61
N TYR A 77 -9.01 -6.57 -3.26
CA TYR A 77 -8.27 -5.51 -2.59
C TYR A 77 -9.17 -4.68 -1.69
N GLY A 78 -10.31 -4.22 -2.21
CA GLY A 78 -11.20 -3.33 -1.49
C GLY A 78 -12.06 -4.01 -0.43
N ILE A 79 -12.47 -5.27 -0.63
CA ILE A 79 -13.29 -6.00 0.34
C ILE A 79 -12.43 -6.67 1.40
N TYR A 80 -11.41 -7.44 0.98
CA TYR A 80 -10.65 -8.28 1.90
C TYR A 80 -9.36 -7.63 2.38
N TYR A 81 -8.58 -7.01 1.48
CA TYR A 81 -7.27 -6.48 1.87
C TYR A 81 -7.37 -5.24 2.75
N ASN A 82 -8.06 -4.18 2.33
CA ASN A 82 -8.10 -2.93 3.11
C ASN A 82 -9.49 -2.47 3.55
N GLY A 83 -10.54 -3.19 3.21
CA GLY A 83 -11.91 -2.89 3.63
C GLY A 83 -12.53 -1.64 2.99
N SER A 84 -11.87 -0.96 2.05
CA SER A 84 -12.38 0.30 1.48
C SER A 84 -13.71 0.16 0.74
N LEU A 85 -14.03 -1.02 0.22
CA LEU A 85 -15.29 -1.28 -0.50
C LEU A 85 -16.39 -1.86 0.41
N GLN A 86 -16.10 -2.20 1.67
CA GLN A 86 -17.08 -2.86 2.54
C GLN A 86 -18.29 -1.96 2.83
N THR A 87 -18.04 -0.67 3.07
CA THR A 87 -19.11 0.31 3.28
C THR A 87 -19.74 0.75 1.96
N GLU A 88 -18.93 0.96 0.91
CA GLU A 88 -19.40 1.43 -0.39
C GLU A 88 -20.32 0.43 -1.09
N LEU A 89 -20.07 -0.87 -0.90
CA LEU A 89 -20.88 -1.95 -1.46
C LEU A 89 -21.80 -2.61 -0.42
N ALA A 90 -22.04 -1.99 0.73
CA ALA A 90 -22.97 -2.56 1.71
C ALA A 90 -24.38 -2.70 1.08
N LEU A 91 -25.12 -3.75 1.42
CA LEU A 91 -26.44 -3.98 0.81
C LEU A 91 -27.43 -2.83 1.05
N ASP A 92 -27.28 -2.15 2.19
CA ASP A 92 -28.14 -1.04 2.62
C ASP A 92 -27.56 0.35 2.25
N SER A 93 -26.47 0.42 1.47
CA SER A 93 -25.91 1.70 1.05
C SER A 93 -26.81 2.36 -0.01
N ASP A 94 -27.21 3.61 0.21
CA ASP A 94 -27.87 4.43 -0.80
C ASP A 94 -26.85 4.79 -1.90
N THR A 95 -26.72 3.91 -2.90
CA THR A 95 -25.78 4.02 -4.02
C THR A 95 -25.91 5.32 -4.84
N GLU A 96 -27.00 6.10 -4.65
CA GLU A 96 -27.18 7.41 -5.29
C GLU A 96 -26.25 8.50 -4.73
N GLN A 97 -25.62 8.31 -3.56
CA GLN A 97 -24.73 9.33 -2.96
C GLN A 97 -23.23 9.13 -3.25
N HIS A 98 -22.81 7.98 -3.78
CA HIS A 98 -21.38 7.65 -3.90
C HIS A 98 -20.79 7.80 -5.30
N THR A 99 -21.62 8.00 -6.32
CA THR A 99 -21.16 8.55 -7.60
C THR A 99 -21.14 10.07 -7.53
N GLN A 100 -19.94 10.62 -7.40
CA GLN A 100 -19.55 12.05 -7.53
C GLN A 100 -19.24 12.74 -6.20
N PHE A 101 -17.95 13.07 -6.05
CA PHE A 101 -17.45 14.23 -5.34
C PHE A 101 -18.48 15.36 -5.26
N GLN A 102 -18.94 15.70 -4.05
CA GLN A 102 -19.40 17.05 -3.68
C GLN A 102 -19.85 17.06 -2.21
N ASP A 103 -18.87 17.07 -1.30
CA ASP A 103 -19.08 17.89 -0.11
C ASP A 103 -19.17 19.34 -0.59
N LEU A 104 -20.29 19.99 -0.28
CA LEU A 104 -20.58 21.40 -0.58
C LEU A 104 -19.71 22.38 0.23
N GLU A 105 -18.61 21.89 0.80
CA GLU A 105 -17.58 22.72 1.41
C GLU A 105 -16.53 23.09 0.36
N ASN A 106 -16.27 24.39 0.22
CA ASN A 106 -15.31 24.98 -0.71
C ASN A 106 -13.83 24.70 -0.35
N ASN A 107 -13.57 23.60 0.36
CA ASN A 107 -12.26 23.22 0.89
C ASN A 107 -11.60 22.09 0.06
N THR A 108 -12.30 21.56 -0.96
CA THR A 108 -11.78 20.50 -1.83
C THR A 108 -11.30 21.04 -3.19
N TYR A 109 -10.00 20.96 -3.47
CA TYR A 109 -9.43 21.31 -4.79
C TYR A 109 -8.92 20.04 -5.48
N PHE A 110 -9.53 19.67 -6.62
CA PHE A 110 -9.28 18.38 -7.31
C PHE A 110 -9.37 17.14 -6.37
N GLY A 111 -10.30 17.16 -5.41
CA GLY A 111 -10.50 16.05 -4.46
C GLY A 111 -9.52 16.03 -3.29
N VAL A 112 -8.69 17.07 -3.11
CA VAL A 112 -7.81 17.25 -1.96
C VAL A 112 -8.50 18.12 -0.93
N ASP A 113 -8.65 17.63 0.30
CA ASP A 113 -9.03 18.45 1.45
C ASP A 113 -7.83 19.31 1.87
N LEU A 114 -7.86 20.59 1.48
CA LEU A 114 -6.72 21.49 1.65
C LEU A 114 -6.45 21.84 3.12
N ASP A 115 -7.49 21.92 3.95
CA ASP A 115 -7.35 22.20 5.38
C ASP A 115 -6.67 21.02 6.07
N PHE A 116 -7.17 19.80 5.84
CA PHE A 116 -6.55 18.60 6.40
C PHE A 116 -5.13 18.37 5.89
N PHE A 117 -4.87 18.61 4.60
CA PHE A 117 -3.51 18.56 4.05
C PHE A 117 -2.58 19.57 4.73
N THR A 118 -3.06 20.80 4.96
CA THR A 118 -2.30 21.84 5.66
C THR A 118 -2.02 21.45 7.10
N GLN A 119 -3.00 20.89 7.81
CA GLN A 119 -2.81 20.36 9.16
C GLN A 119 -1.77 19.24 9.18
N LEU A 120 -1.81 18.30 8.24
CA LEU A 120 -0.77 17.27 8.10
C LEU A 120 0.61 17.87 7.87
N HIS A 121 0.71 18.88 6.99
CA HIS A 121 1.96 19.57 6.73
C HIS A 121 2.53 20.27 7.97
N GLN A 122 1.69 20.95 8.75
CA GLN A 122 2.09 21.59 10.01
C GLN A 122 2.53 20.60 11.09
N ARG A 123 2.06 19.34 11.01
CA ARG A 123 2.46 18.26 11.93
C ARG A 123 3.71 17.54 11.48
N ASN A 124 4.11 17.60 10.21
CA ASN A 124 5.39 17.06 9.76
C ASN A 124 6.54 17.93 10.31
N THR A 125 7.40 17.33 11.13
CA THR A 125 8.51 18.03 11.80
C THR A 125 9.83 17.99 11.02
N GLY A 126 9.85 17.39 9.83
CA GLY A 126 11.05 17.36 8.99
C GLY A 126 11.50 18.75 8.53
N THR A 127 12.77 18.89 8.25
CA THR A 127 13.40 20.11 7.74
C THR A 127 13.81 19.98 6.26
N GLY A 128 13.59 18.81 5.66
CA GLY A 128 13.93 18.50 4.28
C GLY A 128 15.16 17.59 4.22
N TYR A 129 15.45 17.09 3.04
CA TYR A 129 16.49 16.08 2.84
C TYR A 129 17.31 16.37 1.59
N PHE A 130 18.55 15.88 1.57
CA PHE A 130 19.39 15.94 0.38
C PHE A 130 19.14 14.72 -0.50
N ASP A 131 18.50 14.92 -1.65
CA ASP A 131 18.27 13.90 -2.66
C ASP A 131 19.49 13.80 -3.59
N PRO A 132 20.22 12.67 -3.65
CA PRO A 132 21.44 12.53 -4.44
C PRO A 132 21.17 12.26 -5.92
N GLY A 133 22.23 12.35 -6.74
CA GLY A 133 22.20 11.90 -8.14
C GLY A 133 21.69 12.93 -9.13
N TRP A 134 21.81 14.22 -8.83
CA TRP A 134 21.48 15.31 -9.72
C TRP A 134 22.71 15.79 -10.47
N GLN A 135 22.66 15.77 -11.80
CA GLN A 135 23.75 16.27 -12.63
C GLN A 135 23.61 17.77 -12.85
N VAL A 136 24.67 18.54 -12.58
CA VAL A 136 24.73 19.95 -12.96
C VAL A 136 24.91 20.04 -14.47
N VAL A 137 23.95 20.65 -15.18
CA VAL A 137 23.96 20.75 -16.64
C VAL A 137 24.34 22.13 -17.15
N GLU A 138 24.13 23.16 -16.32
CA GLU A 138 24.40 24.55 -16.68
C GLU A 138 24.65 25.38 -15.42
N GLN A 139 25.57 26.32 -15.51
CA GLN A 139 25.72 27.39 -14.52
C GLN A 139 25.11 28.66 -15.08
N VAL A 140 23.99 29.09 -14.50
CA VAL A 140 23.24 30.27 -14.97
C VAL A 140 23.84 31.56 -14.38
N SER A 141 24.31 31.52 -13.13
CA SER A 141 25.08 32.59 -12.48
C SER A 141 26.03 32.02 -11.43
N GLU A 142 26.76 32.86 -10.68
CA GLU A 142 27.58 32.40 -9.54
C GLU A 142 26.74 31.69 -8.48
N GLU A 143 25.50 32.12 -8.26
CA GLU A 143 24.60 31.63 -7.21
C GLU A 143 23.65 30.53 -7.69
N ASN A 144 23.42 30.40 -9.00
CA ASN A 144 22.37 29.55 -9.53
C ASN A 144 22.87 28.50 -10.53
N LEU A 145 22.33 27.30 -10.41
CA LEU A 145 22.63 26.15 -11.25
C LEU A 145 21.35 25.57 -11.84
N THR A 146 21.46 25.02 -13.05
CA THR A 146 20.47 24.10 -13.59
C THR A 146 20.96 22.68 -13.35
N VAL A 147 20.14 21.86 -12.69
CA VAL A 147 20.43 20.45 -12.40
C VAL A 147 19.38 19.53 -13.03
N LYS A 148 19.79 18.31 -13.37
CA LYS A 148 18.94 17.32 -14.03
C LYS A 148 19.04 15.95 -13.37
N LYS A 149 17.90 15.28 -13.19
CA LYS A 149 17.80 13.88 -12.76
C LYS A 149 16.68 13.20 -13.53
N GLY A 150 17.02 12.21 -14.35
CA GLY A 150 16.07 11.57 -15.25
C GLY A 150 15.44 12.58 -16.22
N GLY A 151 14.10 12.66 -16.22
CA GLY A 151 13.32 13.62 -17.03
C GLY A 151 13.07 14.97 -16.37
N LEU A 152 13.55 15.20 -15.14
CA LEU A 152 13.29 16.42 -14.38
C LEU A 152 14.52 17.34 -14.43
N THR A 153 14.29 18.60 -14.79
CA THR A 153 15.28 19.69 -14.76
C THR A 153 14.82 20.75 -13.78
N LEU A 154 15.67 21.12 -12.82
CA LEU A 154 15.39 22.13 -11.81
C LEU A 154 16.41 23.27 -11.87
N TYR A 155 15.93 24.48 -11.58
CA TYR A 155 16.77 25.64 -11.30
C TYR A 155 16.96 25.74 -9.78
N ILE A 156 18.20 25.74 -9.32
CA ILE A 156 18.52 25.73 -7.88
C ILE A 156 19.44 26.90 -7.50
N ASP A 157 19.18 27.46 -6.33
CA ASP A 157 20.11 28.33 -5.61
C ASP A 157 21.13 27.48 -4.83
N ARG A 158 22.42 27.78 -4.99
CA ARG A 158 23.53 27.00 -4.40
C ARG A 158 23.54 27.06 -2.88
N GLN A 159 23.26 28.21 -2.28
CA GLN A 159 23.32 28.39 -0.83
C GLN A 159 22.13 27.71 -0.13
N GLN A 160 20.97 27.69 -0.77
CA GLN A 160 19.75 27.10 -0.23
C GLN A 160 19.65 25.60 -0.46
N HIS A 161 20.09 25.13 -1.63
CA HIS A 161 19.81 23.76 -2.09
C HIS A 161 21.02 22.84 -2.07
N LEU A 162 22.25 23.33 -1.99
CA LEU A 162 23.42 22.47 -1.81
C LEU A 162 23.82 22.40 -0.33
N ALA A 163 24.46 21.29 0.05
CA ALA A 163 25.03 21.18 1.39
C ALA A 163 26.16 22.22 1.55
N SER A 164 26.30 22.77 2.76
CA SER A 164 27.30 23.79 3.04
C SER A 164 28.71 23.29 2.71
N GLY A 165 29.48 24.10 1.98
CA GLY A 165 30.84 23.77 1.55
C GLY A 165 30.94 23.01 0.22
N ILE A 166 29.82 22.60 -0.39
CA ILE A 166 29.85 21.99 -1.72
C ILE A 166 30.01 23.04 -2.81
N ILE A 167 31.08 22.92 -3.59
CA ILE A 167 31.31 23.70 -4.81
C ILE A 167 31.10 22.76 -5.99
N ALA A 168 30.03 22.98 -6.76
CA ALA A 168 29.66 22.13 -7.88
C ALA A 168 29.94 22.80 -9.24
N ALA A 169 30.59 22.10 -10.15
CA ALA A 169 30.80 22.52 -11.53
C ALA A 169 29.84 21.81 -12.49
N VAL A 170 29.71 22.34 -13.72
CA VAL A 170 28.96 21.66 -14.78
C VAL A 170 29.56 20.28 -15.03
N GLY A 171 28.71 19.25 -15.03
CA GLY A 171 29.09 17.84 -15.14
C GLY A 171 29.07 17.09 -13.81
N ASP A 172 29.17 17.78 -12.67
CA ASP A 172 29.20 17.14 -11.35
C ASP A 172 27.86 16.50 -11.00
N ILE A 173 27.92 15.43 -10.22
CA ILE A 173 26.76 14.79 -9.60
C ILE A 173 26.68 15.26 -8.14
N VAL A 174 25.60 15.96 -7.80
CA VAL A 174 25.37 16.53 -6.48
C VAL A 174 24.08 15.98 -5.85
N ALA A 175 23.95 16.20 -4.55
CA ALA A 175 22.67 16.08 -3.86
C ALA A 175 22.05 17.45 -3.68
N ILE A 176 20.73 17.56 -3.88
CA ILE A 176 19.99 18.82 -3.72
C ILE A 176 19.00 18.69 -2.57
N ARG A 177 18.82 19.77 -1.81
CA ARG A 177 17.85 19.83 -0.73
C ARG A 177 16.44 19.91 -1.33
N LEU A 178 15.62 18.92 -1.01
CA LEU A 178 14.20 18.85 -1.32
C LEU A 178 13.37 19.08 -0.04
N PRO A 179 12.11 19.53 -0.17
CA PRO A 179 11.22 19.73 0.97
C PRO A 179 10.97 18.42 1.73
N ASN A 180 10.52 18.53 2.98
CA ASN A 180 10.21 17.41 3.87
C ASN A 180 8.98 16.59 3.46
N ASN A 181 8.34 16.92 2.34
CA ASN A 181 7.13 16.27 1.88
C ASN A 181 7.03 16.15 0.37
N LEU A 182 6.18 15.23 -0.07
CA LEU A 182 5.74 15.06 -1.45
C LEU A 182 4.23 14.93 -1.47
N MET A 183 3.66 15.09 -2.66
CA MET A 183 2.28 14.74 -2.94
C MET A 183 2.25 13.48 -3.80
N GLN A 184 1.43 12.52 -3.40
CA GLN A 184 1.10 11.34 -4.19
C GLN A 184 -0.43 11.27 -4.30
N ASN A 185 -0.99 10.75 -5.40
CA ASN A 185 -2.44 10.65 -5.54
C ASN A 185 -3.07 9.93 -4.34
N GLY A 186 -4.00 10.58 -3.65
CA GLY A 186 -4.63 10.12 -2.41
C GLY A 186 -3.83 10.33 -1.11
N PHE A 187 -2.55 10.71 -1.16
CA PHE A 187 -1.66 10.72 0.01
C PHE A 187 -0.84 12.01 0.18
N TYR A 188 -0.79 12.51 1.41
CA TYR A 188 0.32 13.33 1.89
C TYR A 188 1.50 12.40 2.22
N VAL A 189 2.71 12.77 1.82
CA VAL A 189 3.91 11.94 2.02
C VAL A 189 4.97 12.76 2.77
N ALA A 190 5.22 12.44 4.04
CA ALA A 190 6.39 12.94 4.77
C ALA A 190 7.65 12.15 4.36
N VAL A 191 8.76 12.85 4.22
CA VAL A 191 10.09 12.29 3.96
C VAL A 191 11.01 12.67 5.12
N GLY A 192 11.73 11.69 5.65
CA GLY A 192 12.68 11.92 6.74
C GLY A 192 13.86 12.79 6.31
N ASP A 193 14.48 13.47 7.27
CA ASP A 193 15.61 14.38 7.02
C ASP A 193 16.87 13.64 6.54
N ALA A 194 17.00 12.36 6.92
CA ALA A 194 17.99 11.44 6.39
C ALA A 194 17.67 10.94 4.95
N GLY A 195 16.60 11.45 4.35
CA GLY A 195 16.14 11.10 3.01
C GLY A 195 15.08 10.02 2.97
N LYS A 196 14.68 9.68 1.75
CA LYS A 196 13.86 8.50 1.48
C LYS A 196 14.70 7.25 1.71
N TYR A 197 14.02 6.12 1.88
CA TYR A 197 14.66 4.82 1.69
C TYR A 197 15.36 4.79 0.31
N SER A 198 16.63 4.40 0.28
CA SER A 198 17.42 4.45 -0.95
C SER A 198 16.88 3.47 -2.00
N THR A 199 16.60 3.97 -3.20
CA THR A 199 16.29 3.13 -4.38
C THR A 199 17.39 3.20 -5.44
N GLN A 200 18.51 3.89 -5.17
CA GLN A 200 19.58 4.09 -6.15
C GLN A 200 20.61 2.95 -6.15
N GLY A 201 20.74 2.32 -7.34
CA GLY A 201 22.05 1.97 -7.90
C GLY A 201 22.73 0.67 -7.45
N GLY A 202 22.39 -0.44 -8.10
CA GLY A 202 23.36 -1.47 -8.52
C GLY A 202 24.02 -2.38 -7.47
N GLN A 203 23.94 -2.10 -6.17
CA GLN A 203 24.47 -2.96 -5.12
C GLN A 203 23.35 -3.26 -4.11
N VAL A 204 23.00 -4.56 -4.04
CA VAL A 204 21.98 -5.21 -3.19
C VAL A 204 20.83 -4.27 -2.82
N ARG A 205 19.70 -4.37 -3.56
CA ARG A 205 18.45 -3.73 -3.15
C ARG A 205 18.12 -4.21 -1.74
N GLU A 206 18.30 -3.33 -0.78
CA GLU A 206 17.92 -3.64 0.58
C GLU A 206 16.41 -3.83 0.64
N THR A 207 15.97 -4.88 1.34
CA THR A 207 14.55 -5.14 1.54
C THR A 207 13.89 -3.94 2.20
N LEU A 208 12.83 -3.45 1.57
CA LEU A 208 12.02 -2.38 2.12
C LEU A 208 10.90 -2.99 2.96
N VAL A 209 10.65 -2.41 4.14
CA VAL A 209 9.60 -2.80 5.07
C VAL A 209 8.52 -1.73 5.08
N ARG A 210 7.27 -2.18 5.08
CA ARG A 210 6.07 -1.36 5.08
C ARG A 210 5.32 -1.63 6.38
N VAL A 211 5.12 -0.59 7.18
CA VAL A 211 4.26 -0.65 8.37
C VAL A 211 2.97 0.09 8.06
N TYR A 212 1.85 -0.62 8.16
CA TYR A 212 0.50 -0.14 7.89
C TYR A 212 -0.16 0.34 9.17
N PHE A 213 -0.83 1.48 9.08
CA PHE A 213 -1.51 2.13 10.18
C PHE A 213 -2.99 2.28 9.83
N ASN A 214 -3.85 1.59 10.58
CA ASN A 214 -5.29 1.80 10.54
C ASN A 214 -5.65 2.90 11.56
N LEU A 215 -5.52 4.15 11.11
CA LEU A 215 -5.73 5.33 11.94
C LEU A 215 -7.11 5.93 11.72
N THR A 216 -7.56 6.71 12.70
CA THR A 216 -8.52 7.79 12.45
C THR A 216 -7.82 8.98 11.76
N SER A 217 -8.58 9.90 11.16
CA SER A 217 -8.01 11.13 10.57
C SER A 217 -7.27 11.98 11.61
N GLN A 218 -7.81 12.08 12.84
CA GLN A 218 -7.14 12.73 13.97
C GLN A 218 -5.88 11.98 14.40
N GLY A 219 -5.91 10.65 14.34
CA GLY A 219 -4.75 9.79 14.53
C GLY A 219 -3.61 10.10 13.59
N ALA A 220 -3.89 10.31 12.30
CA ALA A 220 -2.87 10.67 11.34
C ALA A 220 -2.17 11.99 11.68
N LEU A 221 -2.89 13.01 12.16
CA LEU A 221 -2.30 14.26 12.61
C LEU A 221 -1.40 14.06 13.83
N ALA A 222 -1.86 13.30 14.82
CA ALA A 222 -1.12 13.02 16.05
C ALA A 222 0.16 12.21 15.78
N VAL A 223 0.02 11.10 15.06
CA VAL A 223 1.12 10.19 14.70
C VAL A 223 2.11 10.87 13.76
N MET A 224 1.67 11.69 12.78
CA MET A 224 2.57 12.42 11.88
C MET A 224 3.60 13.24 12.66
N LYS A 225 3.16 13.94 13.72
CA LYS A 225 4.04 14.76 14.56
C LYS A 225 5.06 13.92 15.30
N THR A 226 4.61 12.95 16.09
CA THR A 226 5.50 12.18 16.96
C THR A 226 6.41 11.24 16.17
N LEU A 227 5.90 10.60 15.12
CA LEU A 227 6.67 9.71 14.26
C LEU A 227 7.77 10.45 13.53
N THR A 228 7.46 11.57 12.85
CA THR A 228 8.49 12.34 12.12
C THR A 228 9.55 12.88 13.06
N GLN A 229 9.14 13.38 14.24
CA GLN A 229 10.06 13.92 15.24
C GLN A 229 11.02 12.85 15.73
N GLN A 230 10.50 11.68 16.12
CA GLN A 230 11.31 10.60 16.66
C GLN A 230 12.24 9.98 15.60
N MET A 231 11.74 9.74 14.39
CA MET A 231 12.55 9.15 13.32
C MET A 231 13.68 10.09 12.88
N ASN A 232 13.39 11.39 12.72
CA ASN A 232 14.39 12.39 12.37
C ASN A 232 15.45 12.58 13.46
N ALA A 233 15.05 12.59 14.74
CA ALA A 233 15.98 12.68 15.87
C ALA A 233 16.98 11.51 15.92
N HIS A 234 16.62 10.35 15.36
CA HIS A 234 17.47 9.17 15.28
C HIS A 234 18.13 8.98 13.90
N GLY A 235 17.97 9.94 12.97
CA GLY A 235 18.57 9.87 11.64
C GLY A 235 18.09 8.69 10.80
N VAL A 236 16.88 8.16 11.05
CA VAL A 236 16.32 7.04 10.30
C VAL A 236 15.82 7.55 8.94
N PRO A 237 16.25 6.99 7.80
CA PRO A 237 15.64 7.29 6.50
C PRO A 237 14.26 6.67 6.41
N PHE A 238 13.24 7.45 6.04
CA PHE A 238 11.88 6.94 5.93
C PHE A 238 11.02 7.72 4.93
N THR A 239 9.90 7.11 4.60
CA THR A 239 8.76 7.82 4.01
C THR A 239 7.50 7.41 4.74
N PHE A 240 6.74 8.36 5.26
CA PHE A 240 5.46 8.10 5.91
C PHE A 240 4.35 8.76 5.13
N LYS A 241 3.46 7.96 4.56
CA LYS A 241 2.32 8.46 3.80
C LYS A 241 1.03 8.23 4.56
N VAL A 242 0.14 9.21 4.53
CA VAL A 242 -1.22 9.11 5.06
C VAL A 242 -2.20 9.73 4.09
N LEU A 243 -3.46 9.29 4.14
CA LEU A 243 -4.51 9.84 3.28
C LEU A 243 -4.66 11.35 3.53
N TYR A 244 -4.79 12.14 2.47
CA TYR A 244 -4.99 13.60 2.59
C TYR A 244 -6.46 14.02 2.70
N SER A 245 -7.39 13.06 2.79
CA SER A 245 -8.83 13.34 2.92
C SER A 245 -9.39 12.56 4.11
N PRO A 246 -9.99 13.24 5.11
CA PRO A 246 -10.56 12.60 6.30
C PRO A 246 -11.62 11.53 6.00
N ALA A 247 -12.44 11.73 4.97
CA ALA A 247 -13.50 10.80 4.58
C ALA A 247 -12.96 9.40 4.20
N ASN A 248 -11.70 9.32 3.76
CA ASN A 248 -11.10 8.08 3.27
C ASN A 248 -10.51 7.18 4.38
N TYR A 249 -10.54 7.61 5.66
CA TYR A 249 -9.99 6.87 6.80
C TYR A 249 -10.84 5.66 7.24
N GLN A 250 -11.71 5.15 6.37
CA GLN A 250 -12.46 3.91 6.61
C GLN A 250 -11.70 2.64 6.22
N ARG A 251 -10.55 2.78 5.55
CA ARG A 251 -9.71 1.67 5.11
C ARG A 251 -8.59 1.33 6.11
N HIS A 252 -8.16 0.07 6.13
CA HIS A 252 -7.15 -0.44 7.07
C HIS A 252 -5.72 0.00 6.74
N ASP A 253 -5.47 0.49 5.51
CA ASP A 253 -4.16 0.96 5.03
C ASP A 253 -4.06 2.49 4.95
N ALA A 254 -4.75 3.20 5.86
CA ALA A 254 -4.85 4.66 5.87
C ALA A 254 -3.50 5.39 6.04
N GLY A 255 -2.54 4.77 6.72
CA GLY A 255 -1.15 5.22 6.78
C GLY A 255 -0.17 4.11 6.42
N VAL A 256 0.97 4.45 5.82
CA VAL A 256 2.05 3.51 5.51
C VAL A 256 3.41 4.15 5.73
N LEU A 257 4.21 3.57 6.62
CA LEU A 257 5.62 3.90 6.82
C LEU A 257 6.49 2.95 5.99
N TYR A 258 7.44 3.51 5.26
CA TYR A 258 8.46 2.79 4.49
C TYR A 258 9.81 3.02 5.13
N VAL A 259 10.48 1.93 5.49
CA VAL A 259 11.83 1.93 6.07
C VAL A 259 12.62 0.77 5.51
N GLN A 260 13.94 0.94 5.45
CA GLN A 260 14.87 -0.12 5.12
C GLN A 260 14.90 -1.18 6.23
N ARG A 261 14.95 -2.48 5.86
CA ARG A 261 14.92 -3.59 6.82
C ARG A 261 16.07 -3.53 7.85
N SER A 262 17.25 -3.03 7.48
CA SER A 262 18.37 -2.83 8.43
C SER A 262 18.04 -1.86 9.57
N HIS A 263 17.14 -0.91 9.34
CA HIS A 263 16.68 0.02 10.37
C HIS A 263 15.54 -0.54 11.22
N TYR A 264 15.01 -1.73 10.91
CA TYR A 264 13.79 -2.22 11.51
C TYR A 264 13.86 -2.35 13.04
N SER A 265 14.99 -2.83 13.59
CA SER A 265 15.13 -2.94 15.06
C SER A 265 14.96 -1.58 15.75
N LYS A 266 15.55 -0.51 15.21
CA LYS A 266 15.37 0.84 15.75
C LYS A 266 13.95 1.34 15.51
N VAL A 267 13.39 1.08 14.33
CA VAL A 267 12.02 1.47 13.99
C VAL A 267 11.00 0.80 14.90
N HIS A 268 11.20 -0.47 15.27
CA HIS A 268 10.34 -1.20 16.20
C HIS A 268 10.26 -0.50 17.57
N GLU A 269 11.41 -0.13 18.16
CA GLU A 269 11.46 0.63 19.42
C GLU A 269 10.70 1.97 19.32
N LEU A 270 10.90 2.71 18.22
CA LEU A 270 10.23 3.99 18.00
C LEU A 270 8.72 3.82 17.78
N LEU A 271 8.31 2.80 17.04
CA LEU A 271 6.90 2.46 16.82
C LEU A 271 6.21 2.08 18.12
N GLN A 272 6.88 1.38 19.03
CA GLN A 272 6.33 1.06 20.34
C GLN A 272 6.02 2.33 21.14
N SER A 273 6.96 3.27 21.20
CA SER A 273 6.75 4.57 21.85
C SER A 273 5.59 5.36 21.23
N VAL A 274 5.55 5.44 19.89
CA VAL A 274 4.49 6.15 19.15
C VAL A 274 3.14 5.49 19.38
N TYR A 275 3.06 4.16 19.33
CA TYR A 275 1.82 3.42 19.53
C TYR A 275 1.27 3.60 20.94
N GLN A 276 2.10 3.43 21.97
CA GLN A 276 1.69 3.62 23.37
C GLN A 276 1.17 5.05 23.63
N SER A 277 1.73 6.05 22.96
CA SER A 277 1.31 7.46 23.10
C SER A 277 -0.01 7.77 22.37
N HIS A 278 -0.42 6.95 21.40
CA HIS A 278 -1.51 7.26 20.46
C HIS A 278 -2.50 6.10 20.25
N GLN A 279 -2.48 5.08 21.10
CA GLN A 279 -3.26 3.85 20.93
C GLN A 279 -4.76 4.11 20.67
N SER A 280 -5.36 5.11 21.34
CA SER A 280 -6.77 5.46 21.19
C SER A 280 -7.16 5.92 19.78
N TYR A 281 -6.19 6.27 18.94
CA TYR A 281 -6.42 6.68 17.56
C TYR A 281 -6.32 5.56 16.54
N PHE A 282 -5.87 4.37 16.95
CA PHE A 282 -5.81 3.18 16.11
C PHE A 282 -7.15 2.45 16.15
N ARG A 283 -7.59 2.00 14.98
CA ARG A 283 -8.66 1.00 14.86
C ARG A 283 -8.05 -0.40 14.99
N HIS A 284 -8.85 -1.44 15.05
CA HIS A 284 -8.35 -2.76 15.44
C HIS A 284 -7.83 -3.58 14.27
N GLU A 285 -8.37 -3.37 13.08
CA GLU A 285 -8.13 -4.17 11.89
C GLU A 285 -6.82 -3.78 11.20
N GLU A 286 -6.12 -4.76 10.64
CA GLU A 286 -4.95 -4.55 9.80
C GLU A 286 -5.23 -5.01 8.36
N PRO A 287 -4.47 -4.54 7.36
CA PRO A 287 -4.64 -5.06 6.01
C PRO A 287 -4.38 -6.57 5.94
N LEU A 288 -5.16 -7.29 5.14
CA LEU A 288 -4.99 -8.74 4.97
C LEU A 288 -3.56 -9.05 4.50
N PHE A 289 -3.05 -10.23 4.85
CA PHE A 289 -1.69 -10.70 4.56
C PHE A 289 -0.57 -9.99 5.32
N THR A 290 -0.86 -8.99 6.15
CA THR A 290 0.18 -8.34 6.97
C THR A 290 0.42 -9.11 8.28
N LYS A 291 1.64 -9.01 8.80
CA LYS A 291 1.95 -9.44 10.17
C LYS A 291 1.40 -8.40 11.14
N ARG A 292 0.58 -8.82 12.09
CA ARG A 292 0.13 -7.96 13.17
C ARG A 292 1.29 -7.61 14.10
N LEU A 293 1.58 -6.32 14.25
CA LEU A 293 2.50 -5.79 15.25
C LEU A 293 1.75 -5.40 16.53
N ALA A 294 0.58 -4.78 16.37
CA ALA A 294 -0.34 -4.36 17.42
C ALA A 294 -1.73 -4.15 16.77
N PRO A 295 -2.84 -4.05 17.54
CA PRO A 295 -4.14 -3.68 16.97
C PRO A 295 -4.06 -2.43 16.08
N GLY A 296 -4.40 -2.59 14.79
CA GLY A 296 -4.34 -1.52 13.80
C GLY A 296 -2.96 -1.23 13.21
N LEU A 297 -1.95 -2.03 13.57
CA LEU A 297 -0.58 -1.89 13.08
C LEU A 297 -0.13 -3.19 12.41
N GLY A 298 -0.09 -3.17 11.08
CA GLY A 298 0.34 -4.30 10.24
C GLY A 298 1.74 -4.10 9.68
N LEU A 299 2.43 -5.17 9.31
CA LEU A 299 3.73 -5.12 8.65
C LEU A 299 3.81 -6.06 7.45
N ALA A 300 4.47 -5.61 6.38
CA ALA A 300 4.89 -6.48 5.29
C ALA A 300 6.17 -5.98 4.61
N GLU A 301 6.89 -6.89 3.96
CA GLU A 301 7.99 -6.57 3.07
C GLU A 301 7.47 -6.08 1.71
N GLU A 302 8.18 -5.14 1.11
CA GLU A 302 7.94 -4.76 -0.28
C GLU A 302 8.19 -5.99 -1.18
N PRO A 303 7.23 -6.36 -2.05
CA PRO A 303 7.40 -7.53 -2.92
C PRO A 303 8.63 -7.40 -3.81
N ASP A 304 9.47 -8.44 -3.80
CA ASP A 304 10.61 -8.61 -4.70
C ASP A 304 10.20 -9.20 -6.06
N HIS A 305 9.17 -10.05 -6.08
CA HIS A 305 8.52 -10.56 -7.28
C HIS A 305 7.27 -9.73 -7.62
N LYS A 306 7.38 -8.87 -8.64
CA LYS A 306 6.29 -8.00 -9.09
C LYS A 306 5.68 -8.40 -10.43
N PHE A 307 4.36 -8.27 -10.57
CA PHE A 307 3.65 -8.49 -11.85
C PHE A 307 3.70 -7.26 -12.76
N THR A 308 3.86 -6.08 -12.17
CA THR A 308 3.97 -4.80 -12.89
C THR A 308 5.07 -3.92 -12.29
N GLN A 309 5.51 -2.89 -13.04
CA GLN A 309 6.53 -1.96 -12.53
C GLN A 309 6.04 -1.15 -11.31
N THR A 310 4.75 -0.83 -11.29
CA THR A 310 4.12 0.02 -10.28
C THR A 310 2.98 -0.74 -9.61
N GLU A 311 3.32 -1.55 -8.62
CA GLU A 311 2.34 -2.24 -7.77
C GLU A 311 2.66 -2.09 -6.29
N SER A 312 1.61 -2.06 -5.49
CA SER A 312 1.66 -2.14 -4.03
C SER A 312 1.67 -3.59 -3.54
N PHE A 313 2.06 -3.80 -2.29
CA PHE A 313 1.97 -5.11 -1.62
C PHE A 313 0.57 -5.73 -1.68
N GLY A 314 -0.48 -4.97 -1.32
CA GLY A 314 -1.85 -5.49 -1.37
C GLY A 314 -2.28 -5.83 -2.80
N GLN A 315 -1.91 -5.02 -3.80
CA GLN A 315 -2.16 -5.35 -5.21
C GLN A 315 -1.46 -6.64 -5.61
N ASN A 316 -0.21 -6.84 -5.18
CA ASN A 316 0.54 -8.05 -5.45
C ASN A 316 -0.16 -9.30 -4.85
N ARG A 317 -0.50 -9.27 -3.56
CA ARG A 317 -1.16 -10.41 -2.90
C ARG A 317 -2.56 -10.70 -3.49
N CYS A 318 -3.34 -9.67 -3.74
CA CYS A 318 -4.65 -9.82 -4.40
C CYS A 318 -4.53 -10.27 -5.86
N GLN A 319 -3.43 -9.97 -6.56
CA GLN A 319 -3.19 -10.45 -7.93
C GLN A 319 -2.94 -11.96 -7.94
N ILE A 320 -2.21 -12.48 -6.94
CA ILE A 320 -1.99 -13.92 -6.76
C ILE A 320 -3.34 -14.62 -6.55
N LEU A 321 -4.18 -14.09 -5.66
CA LEU A 321 -5.53 -14.62 -5.44
C LEU A 321 -6.40 -14.57 -6.69
N ALA A 322 -6.42 -13.42 -7.38
CA ALA A 322 -7.22 -13.25 -8.58
C ALA A 322 -6.83 -14.26 -9.67
N ASN A 323 -5.53 -14.51 -9.86
CA ASN A 323 -5.05 -15.51 -10.80
C ASN A 323 -5.50 -16.92 -10.41
N ALA A 324 -5.39 -17.28 -9.13
CA ALA A 324 -5.80 -18.59 -8.63
C ALA A 324 -7.32 -18.83 -8.77
N LEU A 325 -8.14 -17.83 -8.42
CA LEU A 325 -9.60 -17.94 -8.51
C LEU A 325 -10.08 -18.02 -9.96
N LEU A 326 -9.48 -17.25 -10.87
CA LEU A 326 -9.80 -17.32 -12.31
C LEU A 326 -9.38 -18.66 -12.92
N GLU A 327 -8.25 -19.23 -12.50
CA GLU A 327 -7.84 -20.58 -12.93
C GLU A 327 -8.82 -21.64 -12.44
N ALA A 328 -9.31 -21.50 -11.20
CA ALA A 328 -10.27 -22.41 -10.60
C ALA A 328 -11.71 -22.29 -11.13
N GLU A 329 -12.04 -21.27 -11.94
CA GLU A 329 -13.36 -21.14 -12.60
C GLU A 329 -13.68 -22.34 -13.48
N ALA A 330 -12.67 -23.00 -14.08
CA ALA A 330 -12.86 -24.18 -14.90
C ALA A 330 -13.56 -25.35 -14.15
N PHE A 331 -13.65 -25.26 -12.83
CA PHE A 331 -14.24 -26.28 -11.95
C PHE A 331 -15.43 -25.73 -11.13
N SER A 332 -16.09 -24.65 -11.58
CA SER A 332 -17.19 -23.99 -10.85
C SER A 332 -18.41 -24.88 -10.59
N ASP A 333 -18.65 -25.85 -11.46
CA ASP A 333 -19.83 -26.71 -11.41
C ASP A 333 -19.60 -27.98 -10.58
N GLU A 334 -18.41 -28.14 -9.98
CA GLU A 334 -18.04 -29.34 -9.23
C GLU A 334 -18.32 -29.20 -7.71
N PRO A 335 -18.76 -30.27 -7.01
CA PRO A 335 -19.07 -30.21 -5.58
C PRO A 335 -17.92 -29.77 -4.66
N GLU A 336 -16.68 -29.96 -5.09
CA GLU A 336 -15.44 -29.64 -4.34
C GLU A 336 -14.85 -28.27 -4.75
N HIS A 337 -15.66 -27.39 -5.34
CA HIS A 337 -15.20 -26.12 -5.92
C HIS A 337 -14.39 -25.24 -4.95
N SER A 338 -14.87 -25.05 -3.72
CA SER A 338 -14.17 -24.25 -2.71
C SER A 338 -12.83 -24.85 -2.29
N GLU A 339 -12.74 -26.18 -2.20
CA GLU A 339 -11.50 -26.88 -1.87
C GLU A 339 -10.46 -26.72 -2.99
N ARG A 340 -10.90 -26.83 -4.24
CA ARG A 340 -10.05 -26.62 -5.42
C ARG A 340 -9.57 -25.17 -5.54
N ARG A 341 -10.42 -24.19 -5.22
CA ARG A 341 -10.02 -22.79 -5.15
C ARG A 341 -8.94 -22.55 -4.11
N LEU A 342 -9.09 -23.13 -2.91
CA LEU A 342 -8.08 -23.01 -1.87
C LEU A 342 -6.74 -23.67 -2.29
N ALA A 343 -6.80 -24.86 -2.88
CA ALA A 343 -5.63 -25.55 -3.42
C ALA A 343 -4.94 -24.73 -4.52
N ALA A 344 -5.70 -24.12 -5.43
CA ALA A 344 -5.17 -23.22 -6.45
C ALA A 344 -4.47 -22.00 -5.83
N ILE A 345 -5.05 -21.38 -4.79
CA ILE A 345 -4.42 -20.27 -4.08
C ILE A 345 -3.07 -20.69 -3.51
N GLN A 346 -3.01 -21.84 -2.82
CA GLN A 346 -1.75 -22.36 -2.27
C GLN A 346 -0.70 -22.61 -3.36
N GLN A 347 -1.09 -23.23 -4.47
CA GLN A 347 -0.20 -23.49 -5.59
C GLN A 347 0.35 -22.20 -6.21
N HIS A 348 -0.47 -21.15 -6.34
CA HIS A 348 -0.03 -19.86 -6.88
C HIS A 348 0.98 -19.16 -5.96
N PHE A 349 0.80 -19.22 -4.64
CA PHE A 349 1.81 -18.72 -3.68
C PHE A 349 3.12 -19.52 -3.78
N GLN A 350 3.03 -20.85 -3.76
CA GLN A 350 4.19 -21.74 -3.86
C GLN A 350 4.97 -21.56 -5.16
N LYS A 351 4.28 -21.35 -6.29
CA LYS A 351 4.89 -21.18 -7.62
C LYS A 351 5.86 -20.00 -7.69
N ILE A 352 5.63 -18.96 -6.88
CA ILE A 352 6.50 -17.79 -6.78
C ILE A 352 7.36 -17.80 -5.50
N GLY A 353 7.41 -18.94 -4.80
CA GLY A 353 8.25 -19.15 -3.62
C GLY A 353 7.72 -18.51 -2.34
N LEU A 354 6.46 -18.07 -2.30
CA LEU A 354 5.86 -17.48 -1.11
C LEU A 354 5.18 -18.53 -0.23
N ASP A 355 5.31 -18.34 1.08
CA ASP A 355 4.62 -19.12 2.10
C ASP A 355 3.31 -18.44 2.51
N LEU A 356 2.18 -19.09 2.25
CA LEU A 356 0.85 -18.57 2.58
C LEU A 356 0.63 -18.42 4.10
N THR A 357 1.38 -19.16 4.94
CA THR A 357 1.31 -19.00 6.41
C THR A 357 1.99 -17.70 6.87
N ARG A 358 2.93 -17.17 6.06
CA ARG A 358 3.70 -15.95 6.35
C ARG A 358 3.73 -15.03 5.13
N PRO A 359 2.56 -14.59 4.63
CA PRO A 359 2.44 -13.92 3.34
C PRO A 359 2.99 -12.48 3.34
N TYR A 360 3.33 -11.95 4.52
CA TYR A 360 3.97 -10.66 4.70
C TYR A 360 5.47 -10.66 4.36
N LEU A 361 6.08 -11.83 4.20
CA LEU A 361 7.50 -11.97 3.85
C LEU A 361 7.69 -12.19 2.36
N ASN A 362 8.88 -11.86 1.89
CA ASN A 362 9.42 -12.36 0.63
C ASN A 362 9.97 -13.79 0.80
N ALA A 363 10.24 -14.45 -0.32
CA ALA A 363 10.70 -15.84 -0.33
C ALA A 363 12.06 -15.98 0.36
N ASN A 364 12.21 -17.03 1.18
CA ASN A 364 13.48 -17.41 1.83
C ASN A 364 14.09 -16.33 2.75
N VAL A 365 13.27 -15.45 3.32
CA VAL A 365 13.72 -14.43 4.28
C VAL A 365 13.40 -14.85 5.73
N GLU A 366 14.33 -14.56 6.64
CA GLU A 366 14.14 -14.78 8.08
C GLU A 366 13.05 -13.85 8.65
N ASP A 367 12.25 -14.34 9.62
CA ASP A 367 11.43 -13.44 10.42
C ASP A 367 12.28 -12.71 11.44
N ILE A 368 12.30 -11.39 11.38
CA ILE A 368 12.82 -10.57 12.48
C ILE A 368 11.73 -9.69 13.08
N TYR A 369 10.49 -9.84 12.61
CA TYR A 369 9.40 -8.92 12.94
C TYR A 369 8.67 -9.43 14.17
N ALA A 370 8.86 -8.82 15.32
CA ALA A 370 8.12 -9.16 16.53
C ALA A 370 6.92 -8.21 16.71
N PRO A 371 5.81 -8.66 17.33
CA PRO A 371 4.81 -7.76 17.88
C PRO A 371 5.42 -6.69 18.79
N LEU A 372 4.71 -5.59 19.00
CA LEU A 372 5.10 -4.58 19.99
C LEU A 372 4.88 -5.11 21.40
N ASP A 373 5.73 -4.71 22.35
CA ASP A 373 5.54 -5.03 23.77
C ASP A 373 4.56 -4.00 24.38
N LEU A 374 3.27 -4.38 24.48
CA LEU A 374 2.16 -3.53 24.92
C LEU A 374 1.80 -3.70 26.39
#